data_AF-A0A9X9S4M0-F1
#
_entry.id   AF-A0A9X9S4M0-F1
#
_cell.length_a   1.000
_cell.length_b   1.000
_cell.length_c   1.000
_cell.angle_alpha   90.00
_cell.angle_beta   90.00
_cell.angle_gamma   90.00
#
_symmetry.space_group_name_H-M   'P 1'
#
loop_
_entity.id
_entity.type
_entity.pdbx_description
1 polymer ?
#
loop_
_entity_poly.entity_id
_entity_poly.type
_entity_poly.pdbx_seq_one_letter_code
_entity_poly.pdbx_strand_id
1 'polypeptide(L)' 'MSKVVRIQEDAIDIALSYGPSISEGIRAMEARLKRAERNQTDTEAIRMVIREELESFGRY' A
#
# COMPACT_ATOMS: atom_id res chain seq x y z
N MET A 1 12.69 30.45 5.17
CA MET A 1 13.41 29.78 4.06
C MET A 1 12.41 28.97 3.27
N SER A 2 12.12 29.31 2.02
CA SER A 2 11.28 28.48 1.15
C SER A 2 12.12 27.33 0.59
N LYS A 3 11.58 26.11 0.60
CA LYS A 3 12.24 24.92 0.06
C LYS A 3 11.67 24.68 -1.33
N VAL A 4 12.48 24.88 -2.37
CA VAL A 4 12.08 24.59 -3.76
C VAL A 4 12.17 23.09 -3.96
N VAL A 5 11.03 22.44 -4.14
CA VAL A 5 10.94 21.00 -4.44
C VAL A 5 10.68 20.87 -5.95
N ARG A 6 11.55 20.16 -6.65
CA ARG A 6 11.30 19.77 -8.04
C ARG A 6 10.32 18.60 -8.02
N ILE A 7 9.14 18.84 -8.57
CA ILE A 7 8.08 17.84 -8.71
C ILE A 7 8.10 17.38 -10.18
N GLN A 8 7.86 16.10 -10.41
CA GLN A 8 7.68 15.58 -11.76
C GLN A 8 6.48 16.26 -12.42
N GLU A 9 6.57 16.58 -13.70
CA GLU A 9 5.54 17.36 -14.42
C GLU A 9 4.16 16.68 -14.38
N ASP A 10 4.15 15.34 -14.35
CA ASP A 10 2.94 14.51 -14.30
C ASP A 10 2.30 14.40 -12.91
N ALA A 11 3.01 14.77 -11.84
CA ALA A 11 2.55 14.54 -10.48
C ALA A 11 1.28 15.33 -10.13
N ILE A 12 1.10 16.50 -10.76
CA ILE A 12 -0.10 17.32 -10.59
C ILE A 12 -1.28 16.63 -11.25
N ASP A 13 -1.11 16.16 -12.48
CA ASP A 13 -2.17 15.47 -13.24
C ASP A 13 -2.57 14.16 -12.55
N ILE A 14 -1.59 13.42 -12.03
CA ILE A 14 -1.82 12.23 -11.21
C ILE A 14 -2.59 12.59 -9.95
N ALA A 15 -2.22 13.65 -9.23
CA ALA A 15 -2.99 14.04 -8.03
C ALA A 15 -4.44 14.41 -8.39
N LEU A 16 -4.65 15.16 -9.47
CA LEU A 16 -5.99 15.58 -9.92
C LEU A 16 -6.84 14.41 -10.43
N SER A 17 -6.24 13.31 -10.90
CA SER A 17 -7.00 12.11 -11.26
C SER A 17 -7.62 11.41 -10.05
N TYR A 18 -7.18 11.73 -8.82
CA TYR A 18 -7.68 11.15 -7.57
C TYR A 18 -8.67 12.05 -6.82
N GLY A 19 -8.86 13.31 -7.24
CA GLY A 19 -9.82 14.24 -6.64
C GLY A 19 -9.86 15.62 -7.32
N PRO A 20 -10.90 16.42 -7.06
CA PRO A 20 -11.13 17.71 -7.73
C PRO A 20 -10.13 18.82 -7.34
N SER A 21 -9.26 18.58 -6.35
CA SER A 21 -8.14 19.45 -6.01
C SER A 21 -6.89 18.63 -5.68
N ILE A 22 -5.71 19.25 -5.79
CA ILE A 22 -4.42 18.60 -5.46
C ILE A 22 -4.43 18.07 -4.02
N SER A 23 -4.91 18.86 -3.05
CA SER A 23 -4.96 18.45 -1.65
C SER A 23 -5.92 17.29 -1.37
N GLU A 24 -7.00 17.17 -2.14
CA GLU A 24 -7.91 16.02 -2.04
C GLU A 24 -7.33 14.79 -2.73
N GLY A 25 -6.73 14.96 -3.91
CA GLY A 25 -6.01 13.92 -4.63
C GLY A 25 -4.92 13.27 -3.77
N ILE A 26 -4.06 14.08 -3.15
CA ILE A 26 -3.00 13.60 -2.25
C ILE A 26 -3.60 12.83 -1.06
N ARG A 27 -4.67 13.33 -0.44
CA ARG A 27 -5.33 12.64 0.68
C ARG A 27 -5.94 11.30 0.26
N ALA A 28 -6.57 11.24 -0.90
CA ALA A 28 -7.12 10.00 -1.46
C ALA A 28 -6.03 8.98 -1.81
N MET A 29 -4.91 9.45 -2.36
CA MET A 29 -3.72 8.64 -2.62
C MET A 29 -3.14 8.05 -1.33
N GLU A 30 -2.93 8.87 -0.29
CA GLU A 30 -2.43 8.42 1.01
C GLU A 30 -3.36 7.37 1.66
N ALA A 31 -4.67 7.60 1.59
CA ALA A 31 -5.65 6.65 2.11
C ALA A 31 -5.61 5.31 1.38
N ARG A 32 -5.41 5.31 0.05
CA ARG A 32 -5.24 4.09 -0.75
C ARG A 32 -3.96 3.34 -0.39
N LEU A 33 -2.84 4.04 -0.23
CA LEU A 33 -1.57 3.44 0.18
C LEU A 33 -1.68 2.78 1.56
N LYS A 34 -2.25 3.49 2.56
CA LYS A 34 -2.48 2.92 3.90
C LYS A 34 -3.39 1.69 3.88
N ARG A 35 -4.40 1.66 3.00
CA ARG A 35 -5.24 0.46 2.82
C ARG A 35 -4.47 -0.68 2.17
N ALA A 36 -3.63 -0.39 1.18
CA ALA A 36 -2.78 -1.40 0.54
C ALA A 36 -1.74 -1.98 1.51
N GLU A 37 -1.13 -1.15 2.35
CA GLU A 37 -0.23 -1.59 3.44
C GLU A 37 -0.95 -2.47 4.46
N ARG A 38 -2.16 -2.10 4.89
CA ARG A 38 -2.97 -2.92 5.79
C ARG A 38 -3.42 -4.24 5.17
N ASN A 39 -3.56 -4.27 3.85
CA ASN A 39 -3.94 -5.46 3.09
C ASN A 39 -2.72 -6.27 2.62
N GLN A 40 -1.49 -5.93 3.04
CA GLN A 40 -0.36 -6.84 2.92
C GLN A 40 -0.65 -8.03 3.84
N THR A 41 -1.28 -9.04 3.25
CA THR A 41 -1.45 -10.33 3.90
C THR A 41 -0.07 -10.86 4.25
N ASP A 42 0.16 -11.17 5.52
CA ASP A 42 1.43 -11.72 5.98
C ASP A 42 1.63 -13.11 5.40
N THR A 43 2.29 -13.15 4.24
CA THR A 43 2.52 -14.39 3.50
C THR A 43 3.47 -15.34 4.23
N GLU A 44 4.28 -14.85 5.17
CA GLU A 44 5.14 -15.69 6.01
C GLU A 44 4.31 -16.36 7.11
N ALA A 45 3.43 -15.61 7.79
CA ALA A 45 2.50 -16.18 8.76
C ALA A 45 1.61 -17.26 8.12
N ILE A 46 1.08 -17.02 6.91
CA ILE A 46 0.32 -18.02 6.17
C ILE A 46 1.17 -19.24 5.82
N ARG A 47 2.41 -19.05 5.36
CA ARG A 47 3.31 -20.17 5.06
C ARG A 47 3.65 -20.99 6.29
N MET A 48 3.83 -20.36 7.44
CA MET A 48 4.09 -21.03 8.71
C MET A 48 2.91 -21.91 9.12
N VAL A 49 1.68 -21.37 9.10
CA VAL A 49 0.46 -22.13 9.42
C VAL A 49 0.28 -23.32 8.47
N ILE A 50 0.43 -23.11 7.15
CA ILE A 50 0.30 -24.21 6.17
C ILE A 50 1.36 -25.29 6.43
N ARG A 51 2.59 -24.92 6.79
CA ARG A 51 3.66 -25.86 7.09
C ARG A 51 3.36 -26.68 8.35
N GLU A 52 2.89 -26.03 9.42
CA GLU A 52 2.48 -26.71 10.66
C GLU A 52 1.35 -27.72 10.40
N GLU A 53 0.35 -27.33 9.61
CA GLU A 53 -0.73 -28.24 9.22
C GLU A 53 -0.21 -29.44 8.42
N LEU A 54 0.64 -29.21 7.41
CA LEU A 54 1.24 -30.29 6.61
C LEU A 54 2.13 -31.23 7.44
N GLU A 55 2.88 -30.70 8.40
CA GLU A 55 3.68 -31.49 9.34
C GLU A 55 2.81 -32.29 10.31
N SER A 56 1.65 -31.75 10.71
CA SER A 56 0.64 -32.46 11.51
C SER A 56 0.03 -33.63 10.72
N PHE A 57 -0.28 -33.43 9.43
CA PHE A 57 -0.78 -34.49 8.55
C PHE A 57 0.26 -35.58 8.25
N GLY A 58 1.55 -35.24 8.20
CA GLY A 58 2.64 -36.20 7.96
C GLY A 58 3.04 -37.06 9.16
N ARG A 59 2.49 -36.79 10.35
CA ARG A 59 2.76 -37.56 11.59
C ARG A 59 1.77 -38.69 11.88
N TYR A 60 0.83 -38.98 10.96
CA TYR A 60 -0.05 -40.14 11.02
C TYR A 60 0.30 -41.18 9.96
#